data_AF-A0A8J6C4E9-F1
#
_entry.id   AF-A0A8J6C4E9-F1
#
_cell.length_a   1.000
_cell.length_b   1.000
_cell.length_c   1.000
_cell.angle_alpha   90.00
_cell.angle_beta   90.00
_cell.angle_gamma   90.00
#
_symmetry.space_group_name_H-M   'P 1'
#
loop_
_entity.id
_entity.type
_entity.pdbx_description
1 polymer ?
#
loop_
_entity_poly.entity_id
_entity_poly.type
_entity_poly.pdbx_seq_one_letter_code
_entity_poly.pdbx_strand_id
1 'polypeptide(L)'
;MARQRATAPAIASRWAALIAAVVCAAARASSPPRSIIAVGIDLGTTNSAACVYDRATREPVPVPNAHGHVLTPSVVSFLPGGAVLVGIDAIAAAETNAHSTYRSIKRLLGRDLSTDGERALANRLLPTKDSLLRGADGVRLSCPALGRELRLEEVSAAILAALVADVLAHVRAAGAGDAAVAAVDADDLRCVITVPAQFDDAQREATQLAARLAGLRHVRLMREPVAAALAFGVMGKALDATDGGSVDGRPERGEALAVVGEEEAERTVLVIDVGAGTTDVSVLGICAGLVQVLATAADGRLGGDDVDDALEAWLLGALPAAGHAAVADAIRAQPALRFAARRALEAAKVELSVRRDALVRLPVGADALSLSESCAAVSVRISRADLDAAAEPILARLKRPIYEAALNAQLTLSGERDGRRAGAFGEGGAGAPARGNGAARARRGAVGASGRSGGGQKQVGGRSSEPSPGDMARTSEGEFERSRALPTGRPLDALVMVGGMSKMLGVRKLAANLAGVDVRRTVDPMEAVARGAALQAAVVEGLATGLAVEDSWQAQLRLAYAKLERELAAREARAAEGRRPSG
;
A
#
# COMPACT_ATOMS: atom_id res chain seq x y z
N MET A 1 64.96 -43.53 42.53
CA MET A 1 63.97 -43.39 41.44
C MET A 1 63.28 -42.03 41.56
N ALA A 2 63.78 -41.01 40.85
CA ALA A 2 63.21 -39.67 40.83
C ALA A 2 62.44 -39.46 39.52
N ARG A 3 61.16 -39.12 39.61
CA ARG A 3 60.28 -38.75 38.49
C ARG A 3 60.54 -37.30 38.09
N GLN A 4 60.97 -37.06 36.84
CA GLN A 4 60.91 -35.72 36.23
C GLN A 4 59.52 -35.50 35.61
N ARG A 5 58.83 -34.47 36.12
CA ARG A 5 57.61 -33.90 35.52
C ARG A 5 58.03 -33.06 34.32
N ALA A 6 57.66 -33.48 33.11
CA ALA A 6 57.63 -32.59 31.96
C ALA A 6 56.53 -31.54 32.22
N THR A 7 56.91 -30.27 32.20
CA THR A 7 56.06 -29.14 32.52
C THR A 7 55.07 -28.86 31.38
N ALA A 8 53.87 -28.42 31.74
CA ALA A 8 52.75 -28.11 30.87
C ALA A 8 52.84 -26.88 29.89
N PRO A 9 53.90 -26.03 29.82
CA PRO A 9 53.85 -24.85 28.94
C PRO A 9 54.06 -25.15 27.45
N ALA A 10 54.60 -26.31 27.08
CA ALA A 10 55.00 -26.57 25.69
C ALA A 10 53.81 -26.91 24.76
N ILE A 11 52.71 -27.47 25.29
CA ILE A 11 51.54 -27.85 24.49
C ILE A 11 50.63 -26.62 24.25
N ALA A 12 50.44 -25.76 25.26
CA ALA A 12 49.62 -24.56 25.14
C ALA A 12 50.15 -23.56 24.10
N SER A 13 51.47 -23.41 23.97
CA SER A 13 52.09 -22.50 22.99
C SER A 13 51.88 -22.93 21.54
N ARG A 14 51.83 -24.24 21.27
CA ARG A 14 51.63 -24.80 19.93
C ARG A 14 50.18 -24.68 19.47
N TRP A 15 49.21 -24.83 20.38
CA TRP A 15 47.80 -24.59 20.10
C TRP A 15 47.48 -23.10 19.92
N ALA A 16 48.08 -22.21 20.71
CA ALA A 16 47.92 -20.77 20.54
C ALA A 16 48.46 -20.28 19.18
N ALA A 17 49.62 -20.80 18.74
CA ALA A 17 50.18 -20.47 17.43
C ALA A 17 49.35 -21.03 16.26
N LEU A 18 48.78 -22.24 16.40
CA LEU A 18 47.91 -22.83 15.37
C LEU A 18 46.56 -22.10 15.29
N ILE A 19 45.97 -21.73 16.42
CA ILE A 19 44.75 -20.92 16.48
C ILE A 19 45.02 -19.52 15.93
N ALA A 20 46.12 -18.87 16.29
CA ALA A 20 46.50 -17.58 15.72
C ALA A 20 46.75 -17.66 14.20
N ALA A 21 47.37 -18.74 13.70
CA ALA A 21 47.57 -18.93 12.27
C ALA A 21 46.25 -19.22 11.52
N VAL A 22 45.31 -19.97 12.12
CA VAL A 22 43.97 -20.24 11.56
C VAL A 22 43.09 -18.98 11.61
N VAL A 23 43.16 -18.21 12.70
CA VAL A 23 42.45 -16.92 12.85
C VAL A 23 43.04 -15.87 11.91
N CYS A 24 44.36 -15.81 11.74
CA CYS A 24 44.99 -14.93 10.74
C CYS A 24 44.77 -15.40 9.30
N ALA A 25 44.69 -16.70 9.01
CA ALA A 25 44.35 -17.21 7.68
C ALA A 25 42.86 -16.97 7.35
N ALA A 26 41.95 -17.11 8.33
CA ALA A 26 40.55 -16.75 8.20
C ALA A 26 40.33 -15.23 8.06
N ALA A 27 41.10 -14.41 8.77
CA ALA A 27 41.10 -12.95 8.64
C ALA A 27 41.80 -12.44 7.36
N ARG A 28 42.63 -13.27 6.71
CA ARG A 28 43.24 -12.99 5.40
C ARG A 28 42.40 -13.50 4.22
N ALA A 29 41.42 -14.36 4.49
CA ALA A 29 40.45 -14.86 3.51
C ALA A 29 39.09 -14.16 3.61
N SER A 30 38.88 -13.26 4.58
CA SER A 30 37.73 -12.38 4.57
C SER A 30 37.97 -11.31 3.52
N SER A 31 37.26 -11.41 2.40
CA SER A 31 36.87 -10.24 1.60
C SER A 31 36.51 -9.10 2.56
N PRO A 32 36.80 -7.82 2.23
CA PRO A 32 36.33 -6.70 3.04
C PRO A 32 34.84 -6.92 3.38
N PRO A 33 34.39 -6.60 4.61
CA PRO A 33 33.00 -6.82 5.00
C PRO A 33 32.12 -6.19 3.92
N ARG A 34 31.38 -7.04 3.21
CA ARG A 34 30.47 -6.62 2.14
C ARG A 34 29.59 -5.51 2.68
N SER A 35 29.55 -4.37 1.98
CA SER A 35 28.82 -3.20 2.45
C SER A 35 27.33 -3.50 2.41
N ILE A 36 26.76 -3.78 3.59
CA ILE A 36 25.31 -4.03 3.72
C ILE A 36 24.55 -2.76 3.31
N ILE A 37 23.65 -2.90 2.33
CA ILE A 37 22.77 -1.80 1.90
C ILE A 37 21.34 -2.10 2.36
N ALA A 38 20.80 -1.24 3.22
CA ALA A 38 19.40 -1.33 3.64
C ALA A 38 18.49 -0.73 2.56
N VAL A 39 17.52 -1.51 2.09
CA VAL A 39 16.63 -1.13 0.98
C VAL A 39 15.18 -1.35 1.39
N GLY A 40 14.36 -0.33 1.20
CA GLY A 40 12.90 -0.41 1.28
C GLY A 40 12.31 -0.46 -0.11
N ILE A 41 11.42 -1.43 -0.37
CA ILE A 41 10.71 -1.56 -1.64
C ILE A 41 9.22 -1.52 -1.36
N ASP A 42 8.55 -0.52 -1.92
CA ASP A 42 7.11 -0.53 -2.08
C ASP A 42 6.74 -1.20 -3.40
N LEU A 43 6.33 -2.46 -3.35
CA LEU A 43 5.87 -3.19 -4.53
C LEU A 43 4.38 -2.87 -4.74
N GLY A 44 4.02 -1.72 -5.29
CA GLY A 44 2.61 -1.34 -5.38
C GLY A 44 1.85 -1.96 -6.56
N THR A 45 0.51 -1.87 -6.52
CA THR A 45 -0.37 -2.38 -7.59
C THR A 45 -0.20 -1.62 -8.91
N THR A 46 -0.10 -0.29 -8.84
CA THR A 46 0.00 0.58 -10.04
C THR A 46 1.39 1.15 -10.23
N ASN A 47 2.05 1.56 -9.15
CA ASN A 47 3.41 2.04 -9.16
C ASN A 47 4.16 1.37 -8.02
N SER A 48 5.45 1.14 -8.23
CA SER A 48 6.38 0.68 -7.22
C SER A 48 7.47 1.72 -6.99
N ALA A 49 8.10 1.69 -5.83
CA ALA A 49 9.17 2.61 -5.46
C ALA A 49 10.25 1.89 -4.64
N ALA A 50 11.49 2.36 -4.75
CA ALA A 50 12.59 1.89 -3.93
C ALA A 50 13.21 3.06 -3.16
N CYS A 51 13.71 2.77 -1.96
CA CYS A 51 14.45 3.69 -1.12
C CYS A 51 15.69 2.98 -0.56
N VAL A 52 16.80 3.69 -0.47
CA VAL A 52 18.02 3.24 0.23
C VAL A 52 18.16 4.02 1.53
N TYR A 53 18.64 3.38 2.59
CA TYR A 53 19.00 4.10 3.80
C TYR A 53 20.42 4.67 3.65
N ASP A 54 20.54 6.00 3.64
CA ASP A 54 21.84 6.67 3.65
C ASP A 54 22.33 6.80 5.09
N ARG A 55 23.47 6.15 5.38
CA ARG A 55 24.08 6.15 6.72
C ARG A 55 24.67 7.50 7.10
N ALA A 56 25.13 8.29 6.14
CA ALA A 56 25.76 9.58 6.39
C ALA A 56 24.71 10.62 6.82
N THR A 57 23.58 10.66 6.12
CA THR A 57 22.46 11.55 6.44
C THR A 57 21.50 10.96 7.47
N ARG A 58 21.56 9.64 7.70
CA ARG A 58 20.64 8.87 8.55
C ARG A 58 19.20 8.91 8.08
N GLU A 59 18.98 9.12 6.78
CA GLU A 59 17.67 9.28 6.16
C GLU A 59 17.42 8.23 5.06
N PRO A 60 16.16 7.81 4.87
CA PRO A 60 15.79 7.05 3.69
C PRO A 60 15.75 7.96 2.46
N VAL A 61 16.50 7.61 1.42
CA VAL A 61 16.61 8.35 0.16
C VAL A 61 15.90 7.58 -0.96
N PRO A 62 14.89 8.16 -1.63
CA PRO A 62 14.24 7.53 -2.77
C PRO A 62 15.20 7.35 -3.94
N VAL A 63 15.08 6.21 -4.62
CA VAL A 63 15.88 5.86 -5.78
C VAL A 63 15.10 6.20 -7.05
N PRO A 64 15.62 7.08 -7.93
CA PRO A 64 15.02 7.31 -9.24
C PRO A 64 15.30 6.12 -10.16
N ASN A 65 14.33 5.81 -11.03
CA ASN A 65 14.50 4.84 -12.10
C ASN A 65 15.35 5.40 -13.25
N ALA A 66 15.60 4.57 -14.27
CA ALA A 66 16.34 4.95 -15.47
C ALA A 66 15.81 6.20 -16.21
N HIS A 67 14.54 6.56 -16.02
CA HIS A 67 13.91 7.76 -16.59
C HIS A 67 13.96 8.98 -15.65
N GLY A 68 14.61 8.87 -14.49
CA GLY A 68 14.75 9.94 -13.51
C GLY A 68 13.55 10.11 -12.58
N HIS A 69 12.57 9.20 -12.61
CA HIS A 69 11.38 9.26 -11.76
C HIS A 69 11.51 8.34 -10.55
N VAL A 70 11.07 8.79 -9.37
CA VAL A 70 11.05 7.96 -8.15
C VAL A 70 10.08 6.77 -8.25
N LEU A 71 8.99 6.95 -8.99
CA LEU A 71 7.96 5.92 -9.17
C LEU A 71 8.17 5.17 -10.47
N THR A 72 8.18 3.83 -10.38
CA THR A 72 8.20 2.94 -11.53
C THR A 72 6.82 2.30 -11.70
N PRO A 73 6.13 2.51 -12.84
CA PRO A 73 4.85 1.85 -13.08
C PRO A 73 4.96 0.33 -12.98
N SER A 74 4.02 -0.30 -12.28
CA SER A 74 3.94 -1.75 -12.09
C SER A 74 3.35 -2.42 -13.33
N VAL A 75 4.01 -2.22 -14.47
CA VAL A 75 3.65 -2.72 -15.80
C VAL A 75 4.85 -3.46 -16.37
N VAL A 76 4.62 -4.64 -16.93
CA VAL A 76 5.67 -5.49 -17.51
C VAL A 76 5.24 -5.93 -18.90
N SER A 77 6.11 -5.75 -19.89
CA SER A 77 5.90 -6.24 -21.24
C SER A 77 7.00 -7.22 -21.61
N PHE A 78 6.61 -8.44 -22.00
CA PHE A 78 7.54 -9.44 -22.50
C PHE A 78 7.59 -9.36 -24.02
N LEU A 79 8.80 -9.23 -24.57
CA LEU A 79 9.02 -9.10 -26.00
C LEU A 79 9.41 -10.45 -26.63
N PRO A 80 9.20 -10.62 -27.95
CA PRO A 80 9.82 -11.70 -28.70
C PRO A 80 11.34 -11.73 -28.49
N GLY A 81 11.90 -12.92 -28.31
CA GLY A 81 13.33 -13.09 -28.03
C GLY A 81 13.72 -13.02 -26.55
N GLY A 82 12.76 -12.82 -25.64
CA GLY A 82 12.98 -12.95 -24.20
C GLY A 82 13.33 -11.66 -23.46
N ALA A 83 13.41 -10.52 -24.16
CA ALA A 83 13.60 -9.24 -23.51
C ALA A 83 12.36 -8.86 -22.67
N VAL A 84 12.60 -8.22 -21.52
CA VAL A 84 11.56 -7.81 -20.58
C VAL A 84 11.66 -6.30 -20.38
N LEU A 85 10.57 -5.59 -20.67
CA LEU A 85 10.42 -4.18 -20.40
C LEU A 85 9.59 -3.98 -19.14
N VAL A 86 9.93 -2.98 -18.33
CA VAL A 86 9.23 -2.64 -17.10
C VAL A 86 8.96 -1.14 -17.05
N GLY A 87 7.85 -0.75 -16.42
CA GLY A 87 7.55 0.66 -16.18
C GLY A 87 7.16 1.43 -17.44
N ILE A 88 7.80 2.57 -17.66
CA ILE A 88 7.49 3.48 -18.78
C ILE A 88 7.70 2.79 -20.12
N ASP A 89 8.77 2.00 -20.25
CA ASP A 89 9.08 1.28 -21.50
C ASP A 89 8.05 0.19 -21.78
N ALA A 90 7.56 -0.50 -20.74
CA ALA A 90 6.48 -1.48 -20.88
C ALA A 90 5.14 -0.83 -21.28
N ILE A 91 4.86 0.38 -20.78
CA ILE A 91 3.69 1.17 -21.18
C ILE A 91 3.78 1.55 -22.65
N ALA A 92 4.95 2.01 -23.11
CA ALA A 92 5.15 2.35 -24.52
C ALA A 92 4.97 1.11 -25.43
N ALA A 93 5.48 -0.06 -25.00
CA ALA A 93 5.32 -1.30 -25.74
C ALA A 93 3.87 -1.82 -25.77
N ALA A 94 3.02 -1.43 -24.82
CA ALA A 94 1.63 -1.90 -24.74
C ALA A 94 0.79 -1.58 -26.00
N GLU A 95 1.14 -0.53 -26.73
CA GLU A 95 0.41 -0.11 -27.94
C GLU A 95 0.44 -1.18 -29.04
N THR A 96 1.55 -1.92 -29.14
CA THR A 96 1.74 -3.00 -30.14
C THR A 96 1.84 -4.39 -29.54
N ASN A 97 1.99 -4.50 -28.21
CA ASN A 97 2.21 -5.77 -27.50
C ASN A 97 1.25 -5.99 -26.31
N ALA A 98 0.04 -5.44 -26.38
CA ALA A 98 -0.93 -5.49 -25.27
C ALA A 98 -1.19 -6.91 -24.70
N HIS A 99 -1.19 -7.94 -25.54
CA HIS A 99 -1.44 -9.33 -25.11
C HIS A 99 -0.34 -9.93 -24.24
N SER A 100 0.88 -9.39 -24.30
CA SER A 100 2.02 -9.82 -23.48
C SER A 100 2.48 -8.71 -22.52
N THR A 101 1.60 -7.71 -22.28
CA THR A 101 1.82 -6.64 -21.31
C THR A 101 0.84 -6.78 -20.15
N TYR A 102 1.37 -6.91 -18.94
CA TYR A 102 0.61 -7.15 -17.73
C TYR A 102 0.72 -5.97 -16.77
N ARG A 103 -0.39 -5.64 -16.08
CA ARG A 103 -0.47 -4.62 -15.02
C ARG A 103 -1.29 -5.15 -13.85
N SER A 104 -1.21 -4.46 -12.72
CA SER A 104 -2.03 -4.76 -11.52
C SER A 104 -1.87 -6.20 -11.01
N ILE A 105 -0.77 -6.88 -11.34
CA ILE A 105 -0.63 -8.33 -11.10
C ILE A 105 -0.61 -8.68 -9.61
N LYS A 106 -0.17 -7.73 -8.75
CA LYS A 106 -0.22 -7.84 -7.29
C LYS A 106 -1.63 -8.18 -6.78
N ARG A 107 -2.68 -7.77 -7.50
CA ARG A 107 -4.07 -8.08 -7.13
C ARG A 107 -4.43 -9.55 -7.31
N LEU A 108 -3.72 -10.27 -8.16
CA LEU A 108 -3.95 -11.68 -8.48
C LEU A 108 -2.94 -12.61 -7.79
N LEU A 109 -1.80 -12.06 -7.37
CA LEU A 109 -0.69 -12.79 -6.77
C LEU A 109 -1.15 -13.58 -5.52
N GLY A 110 -0.84 -14.89 -5.49
CA GLY A 110 -1.15 -15.80 -4.39
C GLY A 110 -2.63 -16.11 -4.16
N ARG A 111 -3.54 -15.62 -5.01
CA ARG A 111 -4.98 -15.90 -4.87
C ARG A 111 -5.38 -17.21 -5.56
N ASP A 112 -6.40 -17.86 -5.02
CA ASP A 112 -7.10 -18.92 -5.75
C ASP A 112 -8.06 -18.32 -6.78
N LEU A 113 -7.60 -18.23 -8.03
CA LEU A 113 -8.39 -17.71 -9.16
C LEU A 113 -9.37 -18.76 -9.74
N SER A 114 -9.65 -19.82 -8.98
CA SER A 114 -10.66 -20.82 -9.37
C SER A 114 -12.09 -20.31 -9.18
N THR A 115 -12.33 -19.50 -8.14
CA THR A 115 -13.66 -18.99 -7.77
C THR A 115 -14.21 -17.97 -8.78
N ASP A 116 -15.53 -17.87 -8.92
CA ASP A 116 -16.17 -16.94 -9.86
C ASP A 116 -15.79 -15.49 -9.60
N GLY A 117 -15.75 -15.08 -8.32
CA GLY A 117 -15.38 -13.73 -7.91
C GLY A 117 -13.93 -13.37 -8.21
N GLU A 118 -13.00 -14.31 -8.05
CA GLU A 118 -11.58 -14.11 -8.38
C GLU A 118 -11.32 -14.20 -9.88
N ARG A 119 -12.02 -15.09 -10.58
CA ARG A 119 -11.99 -15.16 -12.05
C ARG A 119 -12.53 -13.89 -12.69
N ALA A 120 -13.61 -13.32 -12.15
CA ALA A 120 -14.14 -12.03 -12.61
C ALA A 120 -13.12 -10.90 -12.41
N LEU A 121 -12.41 -10.88 -11.27
CA LEU A 121 -11.32 -9.93 -11.02
C LEU A 121 -10.19 -10.11 -12.03
N ALA A 122 -9.74 -11.34 -12.29
CA ALA A 122 -8.70 -11.61 -13.27
C ALA A 122 -9.11 -11.18 -14.69
N ASN A 123 -10.33 -11.51 -15.12
CA ASN A 123 -10.87 -11.10 -16.42
C ASN A 123 -10.97 -9.58 -16.58
N ARG A 124 -11.16 -8.85 -15.46
CA ARG A 124 -11.17 -7.39 -15.45
C ARG A 124 -9.78 -6.80 -15.69
N LEU A 125 -8.76 -7.38 -15.07
CA LEU A 125 -7.41 -6.82 -14.98
C LEU A 125 -6.47 -7.26 -16.11
N LEU A 126 -6.65 -8.47 -16.63
CA LEU A 126 -5.77 -9.04 -17.64
C LEU A 126 -6.11 -8.53 -19.05
N PRO A 127 -5.16 -8.60 -20.01
CA PRO A 127 -5.37 -8.10 -21.37
C PRO A 127 -6.61 -8.67 -22.04
N THR A 128 -6.86 -9.97 -21.84
CA THR A 128 -8.02 -10.69 -22.37
C THR A 128 -8.51 -11.75 -21.39
N LYS A 129 -9.72 -12.27 -21.60
CA LYS A 129 -10.27 -13.39 -20.81
C LYS A 129 -9.45 -14.68 -20.96
N ASP A 130 -8.80 -14.86 -22.12
CA ASP A 130 -7.97 -16.03 -22.42
C ASP A 130 -6.53 -15.88 -21.90
N SER A 131 -6.21 -14.75 -21.27
CA SER A 131 -4.90 -14.55 -20.64
C SER A 131 -4.68 -15.44 -19.42
N LEU A 132 -5.75 -15.93 -18.78
CA LEU A 132 -5.67 -16.78 -17.60
C LEU A 132 -5.84 -18.26 -17.95
N LEU A 133 -4.79 -19.05 -17.75
CA LEU A 133 -4.73 -20.46 -18.10
C LEU A 133 -4.67 -21.33 -16.83
N ARG A 134 -5.17 -22.57 -16.93
CA ARG A 134 -5.03 -23.57 -15.88
C ARG A 134 -3.78 -24.41 -16.16
N GLY A 135 -2.72 -24.21 -15.38
CA GLY A 135 -1.52 -25.03 -15.43
C GLY A 135 -1.56 -26.21 -14.45
N ALA A 136 -0.52 -27.05 -14.50
CA ALA A 136 -0.37 -28.21 -13.63
C ALA A 136 -0.20 -27.83 -12.15
N ASP A 137 0.61 -26.80 -11.85
CA ASP A 137 0.82 -26.27 -10.49
C ASP A 137 0.07 -24.95 -10.29
N GLY A 138 -1.23 -24.94 -10.60
CA GLY A 138 -2.08 -23.78 -10.43
C GLY A 138 -2.15 -22.87 -11.66
N VAL A 139 -2.55 -21.62 -11.43
CA VAL A 139 -2.91 -20.70 -12.49
C VAL A 139 -1.68 -20.13 -13.20
N ARG A 140 -1.81 -19.88 -14.49
CA ARG A 140 -0.76 -19.36 -15.37
C ARG A 140 -1.28 -18.22 -16.24
N LEU A 141 -0.37 -17.41 -16.75
CA LEU A 141 -0.65 -16.35 -17.71
C LEU A 141 -0.19 -16.79 -19.09
N SER A 142 -1.06 -16.66 -20.08
CA SER A 142 -0.69 -16.79 -21.49
C SER A 142 0.24 -15.64 -21.88
N CYS A 143 1.44 -15.94 -22.39
CA CYS A 143 2.39 -14.95 -22.91
C CYS A 143 2.76 -15.28 -24.37
N PRO A 144 1.99 -14.78 -25.35
CA PRO A 144 2.23 -15.05 -26.76
C PRO A 144 3.61 -14.63 -27.25
N ALA A 145 4.15 -13.50 -26.77
CA ALA A 145 5.46 -13.00 -27.19
C ALA A 145 6.61 -13.97 -26.84
N LEU A 146 6.49 -14.72 -25.75
CA LEU A 146 7.47 -15.75 -25.37
C LEU A 146 7.13 -17.15 -25.89
N GLY A 147 5.94 -17.34 -26.46
CA GLY A 147 5.44 -18.66 -26.85
C GLY A 147 5.29 -19.64 -25.69
N ARG A 148 5.17 -19.14 -24.44
CA ARG A 148 5.03 -19.97 -23.23
C ARG A 148 4.12 -19.34 -22.20
N GLU A 149 3.77 -20.13 -21.20
CA GLU A 149 3.04 -19.68 -20.03
C GLU A 149 3.97 -19.10 -18.97
N LEU A 150 3.45 -18.12 -18.22
CA LEU A 150 4.13 -17.46 -17.11
C LEU A 150 3.41 -17.75 -15.79
N ARG A 151 4.18 -17.83 -14.70
CA ARG A 151 3.68 -17.66 -13.33
C ARG A 151 3.40 -16.19 -13.05
N LEU A 152 2.46 -15.90 -12.14
CA LEU A 152 2.17 -14.52 -11.74
C LEU A 152 3.39 -13.88 -11.05
N GLU A 153 4.13 -14.70 -10.31
CA GLU A 153 5.36 -14.32 -9.61
C GLU A 153 6.46 -13.88 -10.56
N GLU A 154 6.53 -14.43 -11.79
CA GLU A 154 7.51 -13.99 -12.80
C GLU A 154 7.28 -12.54 -13.23
N VAL A 155 6.02 -12.10 -13.28
CA VAL A 155 5.66 -10.71 -13.60
C VAL A 155 6.06 -9.78 -12.46
N SER A 156 5.74 -10.13 -11.20
CA SER A 156 6.18 -9.35 -10.04
C SER A 156 7.70 -9.36 -9.88
N ALA A 157 8.37 -10.47 -10.21
CA ALA A 157 9.82 -10.58 -10.18
C ALA A 157 10.49 -9.64 -11.18
N ALA A 158 9.92 -9.46 -12.38
CA ALA A 158 10.43 -8.50 -13.35
C ALA A 158 10.40 -7.06 -12.80
N ILE A 159 9.33 -6.68 -12.09
CA ILE A 159 9.22 -5.37 -11.44
C ILE A 159 10.30 -5.21 -10.36
N LEU A 160 10.44 -6.21 -9.49
CA LEU A 160 11.46 -6.20 -8.43
C LEU A 160 12.88 -6.17 -9.01
N ALA A 161 13.15 -6.91 -10.08
CA ALA A 161 14.45 -6.93 -10.75
C ALA A 161 14.81 -5.55 -11.33
N ALA A 162 13.85 -4.84 -11.92
CA ALA A 162 14.06 -3.47 -12.40
C ALA A 162 14.39 -2.51 -11.25
N LEU A 163 13.63 -2.56 -10.15
CA LEU A 163 13.91 -1.72 -8.96
C LEU A 163 15.27 -2.04 -8.34
N VAL A 164 15.67 -3.30 -8.29
CA VAL A 164 16.99 -3.72 -7.80
C VAL A 164 18.10 -3.20 -8.71
N ALA A 165 17.90 -3.25 -10.03
CA ALA A 165 18.85 -2.68 -10.97
C ALA A 165 19.03 -1.16 -10.76
N ASP A 166 17.92 -0.44 -10.57
CA ASP A 166 17.93 1.00 -10.26
C ASP A 166 18.66 1.29 -8.92
N VAL A 167 18.40 0.50 -7.88
CA VAL A 167 19.07 0.61 -6.57
C VAL A 167 20.58 0.38 -6.71
N LEU A 168 20.99 -0.66 -7.40
CA LEU A 168 22.41 -0.96 -7.59
C LEU A 168 23.11 0.14 -8.40
N ALA A 169 22.45 0.66 -9.45
CA ALA A 169 22.96 1.78 -10.22
C ALA A 169 23.12 3.04 -9.36
N HIS A 170 22.12 3.36 -8.54
CA HIS A 170 22.15 4.51 -7.62
C HIS A 170 23.28 4.41 -6.60
N VAL A 171 23.43 3.25 -5.94
CA VAL A 171 24.49 3.02 -4.95
C VAL A 171 25.88 3.15 -5.57
N ARG A 172 26.08 2.56 -6.75
CA ARG A 172 27.36 2.64 -7.48
C ARG A 172 27.68 4.06 -7.95
N ALA A 173 26.67 4.83 -8.35
CA ALA A 173 26.84 6.24 -8.71
C ALA A 173 27.21 7.10 -7.49
N ALA A 174 26.56 6.88 -6.34
CA ALA A 174 26.82 7.63 -5.12
C ALA A 174 28.23 7.36 -4.54
N GLY A 175 28.75 6.15 -4.67
CA GLY A 175 30.09 5.76 -4.23
C GLY A 175 31.12 5.66 -5.35
N ALA A 176 30.98 6.44 -6.43
CA ALA A 176 31.89 6.40 -7.57
C ALA A 176 33.36 6.61 -7.12
N GLY A 177 34.23 5.67 -7.50
CA GLY A 177 35.64 5.67 -7.11
C GLY A 177 35.96 4.78 -5.90
N ASP A 178 34.95 4.26 -5.19
CA ASP A 178 35.12 3.25 -4.16
C ASP A 178 34.98 1.83 -4.76
N ALA A 179 36.07 1.07 -4.74
CA ALA A 179 36.12 -0.29 -5.26
C ALA A 179 35.18 -1.26 -4.51
N ALA A 180 34.92 -1.03 -3.22
CA ALA A 180 33.98 -1.83 -2.45
C ALA A 180 32.54 -1.56 -2.89
N VAL A 181 32.18 -0.30 -3.16
CA VAL A 181 30.85 0.08 -3.65
C VAL A 181 30.63 -0.39 -5.09
N ALA A 182 31.66 -0.35 -5.93
CA ALA A 182 31.59 -0.88 -7.30
C ALA A 182 31.27 -2.39 -7.35
N ALA A 183 31.69 -3.14 -6.33
CA ALA A 183 31.47 -4.58 -6.22
C ALA A 183 30.11 -4.97 -5.61
N VAL A 184 29.29 -4.00 -5.16
CA VAL A 184 27.98 -4.26 -4.56
C VAL A 184 27.07 -4.97 -5.55
N ASP A 185 26.46 -6.06 -5.11
CA ASP A 185 25.50 -6.86 -5.87
C ASP A 185 24.19 -7.11 -5.08
N ALA A 186 23.28 -7.92 -5.64
CA ALA A 186 21.99 -8.19 -5.03
C ALA A 186 22.07 -8.94 -3.68
N ASP A 187 23.15 -9.69 -3.41
CA ASP A 187 23.36 -10.41 -2.15
C ASP A 187 23.73 -9.44 -1.00
N ASP A 188 24.23 -8.25 -1.33
CA ASP A 188 24.58 -7.21 -0.36
C ASP A 188 23.36 -6.39 0.11
N LEU A 189 22.24 -6.52 -0.59
CA LEU A 189 21.00 -5.82 -0.27
C LEU A 189 20.28 -6.52 0.89
N ARG A 190 19.74 -5.72 1.81
CA ARG A 190 18.84 -6.13 2.89
C ARG A 190 17.52 -5.47 2.66
N CYS A 191 16.62 -6.21 2.02
CA CYS A 191 15.38 -5.67 1.50
C CYS A 191 14.23 -5.89 2.49
N VAL A 192 13.48 -4.82 2.75
CA VAL A 192 12.13 -4.92 3.27
C VAL A 192 11.17 -4.60 2.14
N ILE A 193 10.32 -5.56 1.77
CA ILE A 193 9.29 -5.40 0.73
C ILE A 193 7.94 -5.24 1.42
N THR A 194 7.15 -4.25 0.99
CA THR A 194 5.84 -4.00 1.60
C THR A 194 4.73 -4.84 0.97
N VAL A 195 3.75 -5.21 1.81
CA VAL A 195 2.51 -5.90 1.41
C VAL A 195 1.31 -5.27 2.11
N PRO A 196 0.10 -5.34 1.52
CA PRO A 196 -1.12 -4.89 2.17
C PRO A 196 -1.31 -5.59 3.51
N ALA A 197 -1.94 -4.92 4.46
CA ALA A 197 -2.09 -5.47 5.81
C ALA A 197 -2.97 -6.72 5.85
N GLN A 198 -3.89 -6.83 4.90
CA GLN A 198 -4.81 -7.95 4.69
C GLN A 198 -4.25 -9.13 3.88
N PHE A 199 -3.00 -9.06 3.38
CA PHE A 199 -2.42 -10.19 2.65
C PHE A 199 -2.34 -11.44 3.54
N ASP A 200 -2.90 -12.53 3.04
CA ASP A 200 -2.78 -13.84 3.69
C ASP A 200 -1.40 -14.48 3.45
N ASP A 201 -1.19 -15.65 4.02
CA ASP A 201 0.10 -16.35 3.91
C ASP A 201 0.43 -16.75 2.47
N ALA A 202 -0.55 -17.14 1.65
CA ALA A 202 -0.32 -17.52 0.26
C ALA A 202 0.15 -16.32 -0.59
N GLN A 203 -0.47 -15.14 -0.38
CA GLN A 203 -0.07 -13.90 -1.04
C GLN A 203 1.31 -13.41 -0.59
N ARG A 204 1.63 -13.57 0.70
CA ARG A 204 2.96 -13.27 1.26
C ARG A 204 4.03 -14.20 0.71
N GLU A 205 3.76 -15.50 0.65
CA GLU A 205 4.66 -16.49 0.06
C GLU A 205 4.91 -16.23 -1.42
N ALA A 206 3.86 -15.90 -2.18
CA ALA A 206 4.00 -15.55 -3.59
C ALA A 206 4.84 -14.28 -3.79
N THR A 207 4.70 -13.29 -2.90
CA THR A 207 5.55 -12.09 -2.90
C THR A 207 7.02 -12.42 -2.60
N GLN A 208 7.27 -13.31 -1.63
CA GLN A 208 8.63 -13.80 -1.36
C GLN A 208 9.21 -14.58 -2.54
N LEU A 209 8.41 -15.41 -3.21
CA LEU A 209 8.84 -16.15 -4.39
C LEU A 209 9.22 -15.20 -5.53
N ALA A 210 8.41 -14.16 -5.78
CA ALA A 210 8.75 -13.11 -6.75
C ALA A 210 10.08 -12.43 -6.41
N ALA A 211 10.35 -12.16 -5.14
CA ALA A 211 11.62 -11.58 -4.71
C ALA A 211 12.82 -12.52 -4.95
N ARG A 212 12.66 -13.82 -4.67
CA ARG A 212 13.69 -14.83 -4.97
C ARG A 212 13.95 -14.94 -6.47
N LEU A 213 12.90 -14.92 -7.29
CA LEU A 213 13.00 -14.93 -8.76
C LEU A 213 13.70 -13.67 -9.29
N ALA A 214 13.59 -12.53 -8.59
CA ALA A 214 14.32 -11.30 -8.88
C ALA A 214 15.79 -11.31 -8.39
N GLY A 215 16.27 -12.42 -7.81
CA GLY A 215 17.63 -12.56 -7.30
C GLY A 215 17.85 -12.01 -5.88
N LEU A 216 16.80 -11.61 -5.16
CA LEU A 216 16.91 -11.14 -3.78
C LEU A 216 16.95 -12.31 -2.80
N ARG A 217 18.02 -12.41 -2.02
CA ARG A 217 18.20 -13.48 -1.01
C ARG A 217 17.80 -13.08 0.41
N HIS A 218 17.94 -11.80 0.75
CA HIS A 218 17.72 -11.30 2.10
C HIS A 218 16.52 -10.35 2.12
N VAL A 219 15.33 -10.95 2.20
CA VAL A 219 14.05 -10.24 2.11
C VAL A 219 13.23 -10.47 3.37
N ARG A 220 12.71 -9.39 3.94
CA ARG A 220 11.64 -9.41 4.95
C ARG A 220 10.40 -8.73 4.38
N LEU A 221 9.23 -9.19 4.78
CA LEU A 221 7.97 -8.54 4.42
C LEU A 221 7.51 -7.64 5.56
N MET A 222 6.96 -6.48 5.22
CA MET A 222 6.37 -5.53 6.16
C MET A 222 5.00 -5.08 5.67
N ARG A 223 4.08 -4.80 6.61
CA ARG A 223 2.77 -4.25 6.25
C ARG A 223 2.91 -2.78 5.82
N GLU A 224 2.30 -2.43 4.69
CA GLU A 224 2.26 -1.08 4.12
C GLU A 224 1.89 0.01 5.15
N PRO A 225 0.80 -0.09 5.93
CA PRO A 225 0.42 0.97 6.87
C PRO A 225 1.42 1.14 8.02
N VAL A 226 2.13 0.07 8.41
CA VAL A 226 3.18 0.17 9.44
C VAL A 226 4.41 0.86 8.85
N ALA A 227 4.78 0.54 7.61
CA ALA A 227 5.87 1.22 6.91
C ALA A 227 5.57 2.72 6.78
N ALA A 228 4.37 3.07 6.30
CA ALA A 228 3.91 4.44 6.26
C ALA A 228 4.09 5.13 7.62
N ALA A 229 3.56 4.54 8.69
CA ALA A 229 3.68 5.11 10.04
C ALA A 229 5.12 5.32 10.50
N LEU A 230 6.05 4.41 10.20
CA LEU A 230 7.47 4.64 10.51
C LEU A 230 8.01 5.87 9.76
N ALA A 231 7.70 6.00 8.48
CA ALA A 231 8.12 7.16 7.71
C ALA A 231 7.56 8.46 8.29
N PHE A 232 6.29 8.47 8.72
CA PHE A 232 5.69 9.66 9.33
C PHE A 232 6.15 9.93 10.78
N GLY A 233 6.35 8.90 11.59
CA GLY A 233 6.67 9.00 13.01
C GLY A 233 8.15 9.25 13.30
N VAL A 234 9.06 8.67 12.52
CA VAL A 234 10.53 8.80 12.71
C VAL A 234 11.06 10.05 12.04
N MET A 235 10.66 10.32 10.79
CA MET A 235 10.94 11.62 10.16
C MET A 235 10.15 12.77 10.79
N GLY A 236 9.16 12.40 11.60
CA GLY A 236 8.40 13.34 12.39
C GLY A 236 9.18 13.95 13.55
N LYS A 237 10.37 13.51 13.99
CA LYS A 237 11.01 14.10 15.20
C LYS A 237 11.30 15.62 15.20
N ALA A 238 10.98 16.34 14.13
CA ALA A 238 10.61 17.76 14.19
C ALA A 238 9.26 18.05 14.92
N LEU A 239 8.67 17.09 15.65
CA LEU A 239 7.26 17.06 16.09
C LEU A 239 7.00 17.76 17.43
N ASP A 240 8.02 18.27 18.12
CA ASP A 240 7.86 19.12 19.32
C ASP A 240 8.27 20.58 19.06
N ALA A 241 8.71 20.93 17.84
CA ALA A 241 8.92 22.31 17.42
C ALA A 241 7.61 22.95 16.94
N THR A 242 6.55 22.91 17.75
CA THR A 242 5.41 23.81 17.54
C THR A 242 5.74 25.17 18.14
N ASP A 243 5.53 26.21 17.34
CA ASP A 243 5.44 27.63 17.73
C ASP A 243 6.77 28.34 18.05
N GLY A 244 7.56 28.63 17.01
CA GLY A 244 8.68 29.55 17.14
C GLY A 244 9.58 29.71 15.92
N GLY A 245 9.09 30.42 14.89
CA GLY A 245 9.91 31.16 13.93
C GLY A 245 10.99 30.41 13.13
N SER A 246 10.63 29.88 11.97
CA SER A 246 11.50 29.98 10.79
C SER A 246 10.63 30.14 9.54
N VAL A 247 11.01 31.11 8.70
CA VAL A 247 10.22 31.59 7.55
C VAL A 247 10.26 30.61 6.37
N ASP A 248 11.03 29.53 6.46
CA ASP A 248 11.43 28.74 5.29
C ASP A 248 11.13 27.24 5.39
N GLY A 249 10.18 26.78 6.21
CA GLY A 249 9.45 25.51 6.05
C GLY A 249 10.24 24.20 5.79
N ARG A 250 11.55 24.16 6.02
CA ARG A 250 12.41 22.99 5.86
C ARG A 250 12.89 22.57 7.24
N PRO A 251 12.70 21.30 7.65
CA PRO A 251 13.32 20.81 8.87
C PRO A 251 14.85 20.92 8.74
N GLU A 252 15.52 21.31 9.83
CA GLU A 252 16.99 21.31 9.88
C GLU A 252 17.50 19.88 9.63
N ARG A 253 18.47 19.75 8.74
CA ARG A 253 19.05 18.46 8.33
C ARG A 253 19.73 17.81 9.54
N GLY A 254 19.32 16.59 9.90
CA GLY A 254 20.13 15.70 10.74
C GLY A 254 19.51 15.12 12.02
N GLU A 255 18.28 15.45 12.39
CA GLU A 255 17.66 14.95 13.64
C GLU A 255 16.66 13.78 13.46
N ALA A 256 16.64 13.14 12.30
CA ALA A 256 15.65 12.09 11.98
C ALA A 256 15.71 10.84 12.88
N LEU A 257 16.69 10.72 13.78
CA LEU A 257 16.91 9.49 14.56
C LEU A 257 17.58 9.72 15.93
N ALA A 258 17.21 10.78 16.64
CA ALA A 258 17.61 10.99 18.04
C ALA A 258 16.92 9.96 18.96
N VAL A 259 17.60 9.48 20.01
CA VAL A 259 17.07 8.53 21.00
C VAL A 259 15.80 9.10 21.63
N VAL A 260 14.71 8.33 21.65
CA VAL A 260 13.45 8.74 22.30
C VAL A 260 13.64 8.64 23.81
N GLY A 261 13.37 9.72 24.54
CA GLY A 261 13.40 9.70 26.01
C GLY A 261 12.31 8.80 26.58
N GLU A 262 12.55 8.25 27.78
CA GLU A 262 11.70 7.23 28.43
C GLU A 262 10.33 7.75 28.94
N GLU A 263 9.99 9.02 28.71
CA GLU A 263 8.79 9.69 29.24
C GLU A 263 7.85 10.29 28.17
N GLU A 264 7.72 9.68 26.98
CA GLU A 264 6.74 10.14 25.97
C GLU A 264 5.35 9.51 26.15
N ALA A 265 4.31 10.34 26.17
CA ALA A 265 2.91 9.93 26.12
C ALA A 265 2.60 9.14 24.82
N GLU A 266 1.79 8.09 24.95
CA GLU A 266 1.34 7.27 23.82
C GLU A 266 0.52 8.13 22.84
N ARG A 267 0.98 8.23 21.59
CA ARG A 267 0.31 8.91 20.48
C ARG A 267 -0.47 7.89 19.65
N THR A 268 -1.73 8.17 19.35
CA THR A 268 -2.58 7.34 18.50
C THR A 268 -2.64 7.92 17.08
N VAL A 269 -2.28 7.11 16.09
CA VAL A 269 -2.21 7.49 14.67
C VAL A 269 -3.18 6.62 13.87
N LEU A 270 -3.98 7.26 13.02
CA LEU A 270 -4.83 6.60 12.03
C LEU A 270 -4.13 6.66 10.67
N VAL A 271 -3.77 5.51 10.12
CA VAL A 271 -3.19 5.36 8.79
C VAL A 271 -4.26 4.84 7.83
N ILE A 272 -4.51 5.57 6.75
CA ILE A 272 -5.43 5.18 5.68
C ILE A 272 -4.61 5.06 4.39
N ASP A 273 -4.35 3.83 3.96
CA ASP A 273 -3.79 3.54 2.65
C ASP A 273 -4.91 3.34 1.63
N VAL A 274 -5.01 4.25 0.67
CA VAL A 274 -5.94 4.13 -0.46
C VAL A 274 -5.13 3.94 -1.73
N GLY A 275 -4.86 2.67 -2.02
CA GLY A 275 -4.13 2.23 -3.20
C GLY A 275 -5.01 2.17 -4.45
N ALA A 276 -4.48 1.56 -5.50
CA ALA A 276 -5.22 1.35 -6.74
C ALA A 276 -6.25 0.22 -6.63
N GLY A 277 -5.94 -0.86 -5.93
CA GLY A 277 -6.82 -2.03 -5.87
C GLY A 277 -7.34 -2.37 -4.47
N THR A 278 -6.74 -1.78 -3.44
CA THR A 278 -6.96 -2.13 -2.04
C THR A 278 -7.01 -0.85 -1.21
N THR A 279 -7.82 -0.90 -0.15
CA THR A 279 -7.84 0.09 0.90
C THR A 279 -7.52 -0.61 2.21
N ASP A 280 -6.51 -0.14 2.93
CA ASP A 280 -6.08 -0.69 4.22
C ASP A 280 -6.10 0.44 5.26
N VAL A 281 -6.76 0.21 6.40
CA VAL A 281 -6.85 1.17 7.49
C VAL A 281 -6.26 0.55 8.74
N SER A 282 -5.30 1.23 9.36
CA SER A 282 -4.69 0.80 10.62
C SER A 282 -4.73 1.91 11.66
N VAL A 283 -5.04 1.54 12.90
CA VAL A 283 -4.88 2.41 14.06
C VAL A 283 -3.64 1.94 14.81
N LEU A 284 -2.73 2.86 15.08
CA LEU A 284 -1.42 2.57 15.65
C LEU A 284 -1.21 3.37 16.94
N GLY A 285 -0.62 2.74 17.95
CA GLY A 285 -0.11 3.41 19.13
C GLY A 285 1.41 3.58 18.99
N ILE A 286 1.93 4.78 19.26
CA ILE A 286 3.35 5.10 19.19
C ILE A 286 3.80 5.65 20.55
N CYS A 287 4.81 5.03 21.16
CA CYS A 287 5.32 5.44 22.47
C CYS A 287 6.81 5.09 22.56
N ALA A 288 7.68 6.05 22.92
CA ALA A 288 9.10 5.80 23.16
C ALA A 288 9.84 5.05 22.01
N GLY A 289 9.51 5.36 20.75
CA GLY A 289 10.11 4.69 19.58
C GLY A 289 9.57 3.29 19.31
N LEU A 290 8.53 2.86 20.02
CA LEU A 290 7.77 1.66 19.74
C LEU A 290 6.54 1.99 18.87
N VAL A 291 6.32 1.21 17.81
CA VAL A 291 5.08 1.24 17.03
C VAL A 291 4.28 -0.04 17.27
N GLN A 292 3.06 0.10 17.78
CA GLN A 292 2.11 -0.98 18.02
C GLN A 292 0.90 -0.86 17.08
N VAL A 293 0.52 -1.95 16.43
CA VAL A 293 -0.74 -2.03 15.67
C VAL A 293 -1.89 -2.35 16.63
N LEU A 294 -2.81 -1.40 16.82
CA LEU A 294 -3.98 -1.55 17.70
C LEU A 294 -5.12 -2.26 17.00
N ALA A 295 -5.43 -1.85 15.77
CA ALA A 295 -6.42 -2.50 14.92
C ALA A 295 -6.09 -2.31 13.44
N THR A 296 -6.65 -3.18 12.61
CA THR A 296 -6.62 -3.05 11.16
C THR A 296 -7.95 -3.52 10.58
N ALA A 297 -8.42 -2.80 9.57
CA ALA A 297 -9.54 -3.20 8.72
C ALA A 297 -9.18 -2.87 7.27
N ALA A 298 -9.82 -3.52 6.31
CA ALA A 298 -9.46 -3.36 4.92
C ALA A 298 -10.60 -3.71 3.96
N ASP A 299 -10.49 -3.25 2.72
CA ASP A 299 -11.26 -3.72 1.58
C ASP A 299 -10.31 -4.03 0.42
N GLY A 300 -10.11 -5.32 0.14
CA GLY A 300 -9.21 -5.82 -0.90
C GLY A 300 -9.73 -5.61 -2.34
N ARG A 301 -10.91 -5.02 -2.50
CA ARG A 301 -11.58 -4.74 -3.78
C ARG A 301 -12.10 -3.30 -3.81
N LEU A 302 -11.33 -2.38 -3.24
CA LEU A 302 -11.65 -0.95 -3.17
C LEU A 302 -10.40 -0.12 -3.38
N GLY A 303 -10.36 0.67 -4.44
CA GLY A 303 -9.29 1.62 -4.68
C GLY A 303 -9.46 2.42 -5.98
N GLY A 304 -8.36 3.01 -6.43
CA GLY A 304 -8.33 3.87 -7.61
C GLY A 304 -8.79 3.21 -8.93
N ASP A 305 -8.64 1.88 -9.06
CA ASP A 305 -9.09 1.09 -10.20
C ASP A 305 -10.61 1.10 -10.32
N ASP A 306 -11.36 1.14 -9.20
CA ASP A 306 -12.82 1.16 -9.21
C ASP A 306 -13.35 2.53 -9.67
N VAL A 307 -12.61 3.61 -9.39
CA VAL A 307 -12.86 4.93 -9.99
C VAL A 307 -12.53 4.91 -11.48
N ASP A 308 -11.42 4.28 -11.88
CA ASP A 308 -11.06 4.18 -13.30
C ASP A 308 -12.08 3.36 -14.10
N ASP A 309 -12.69 2.33 -13.51
CA ASP A 309 -13.80 1.58 -14.12
C ASP A 309 -15.05 2.45 -14.30
N ALA A 310 -15.41 3.23 -13.29
CA ALA A 310 -16.54 4.16 -13.38
C ALA A 310 -16.30 5.22 -14.46
N LEU A 311 -15.07 5.72 -14.57
CA LEU A 311 -14.65 6.66 -15.61
C LEU A 311 -14.61 6.00 -17.00
N GLU A 312 -14.22 4.73 -17.12
CA GLU A 312 -14.29 3.98 -18.38
C GLU A 312 -15.74 3.83 -18.84
N ALA A 313 -16.65 3.50 -17.93
CA ALA A 313 -18.09 3.43 -18.22
C ALA A 313 -18.64 4.80 -18.65
N TRP A 314 -18.25 5.88 -17.97
CA TRP A 314 -18.60 7.25 -18.37
C TRP A 314 -18.08 7.57 -19.78
N LEU A 315 -16.81 7.27 -20.08
CA LEU A 315 -16.20 7.53 -21.39
C LEU A 315 -16.94 6.80 -22.52
N LEU A 316 -17.29 5.53 -22.30
CA LEU A 316 -18.02 4.72 -23.27
C LEU A 316 -19.45 5.23 -23.54
N GLY A 317 -20.04 5.98 -22.60
CA GLY A 317 -21.30 6.71 -22.80
C GLY A 317 -21.10 8.09 -23.45
N ALA A 318 -20.02 8.78 -23.12
CA ALA A 318 -19.71 10.11 -23.63
C ALA A 318 -19.27 10.10 -25.11
N LEU A 319 -18.52 9.07 -25.54
CA LEU A 319 -18.01 8.95 -26.91
C LEU A 319 -19.13 8.92 -27.97
N PRO A 320 -20.18 8.07 -27.87
CA PRO A 320 -21.30 8.12 -28.80
C PRO A 320 -22.02 9.48 -28.81
N ALA A 321 -22.22 10.09 -27.65
CA ALA A 321 -22.84 11.42 -27.55
C ALA A 321 -22.00 12.52 -28.22
N ALA A 322 -20.68 12.36 -28.27
CA ALA A 322 -19.74 13.22 -28.98
C ALA A 322 -19.54 12.85 -30.47
N GLY A 323 -20.31 11.91 -31.02
CA GLY A 323 -20.20 11.48 -32.43
C GLY A 323 -19.11 10.43 -32.70
N HIS A 324 -18.54 9.82 -31.66
CA HIS A 324 -17.43 8.86 -31.76
C HIS A 324 -17.83 7.43 -31.36
N ALA A 325 -19.02 6.97 -31.77
CA ALA A 325 -19.54 5.63 -31.42
C ALA A 325 -18.57 4.49 -31.83
N ALA A 326 -17.97 4.58 -33.02
CA ALA A 326 -17.00 3.60 -33.50
C ALA A 326 -15.75 3.47 -32.59
N VAL A 327 -15.33 4.57 -31.95
CA VAL A 327 -14.21 4.56 -31.00
C VAL A 327 -14.59 3.82 -29.72
N ALA A 328 -15.84 3.99 -29.24
CA ALA A 328 -16.33 3.25 -28.08
C ALA A 328 -16.37 1.73 -28.35
N ASP A 329 -16.79 1.32 -29.54
CA ASP A 329 -16.79 -0.09 -29.94
C ASP A 329 -15.38 -0.65 -30.06
N ALA A 330 -14.44 0.12 -30.63
CA ALA A 330 -13.04 -0.26 -30.71
C ALA A 330 -12.38 -0.41 -29.33
N ILE A 331 -12.67 0.48 -28.37
CA ILE A 331 -12.19 0.35 -26.98
C ILE A 331 -12.68 -0.95 -26.36
N ARG A 332 -13.91 -1.39 -26.64
CA ARG A 332 -14.44 -2.66 -26.12
C ARG A 332 -13.77 -3.88 -26.76
N ALA A 333 -13.43 -3.78 -28.05
CA ALA A 333 -12.93 -4.90 -28.84
C ALA A 333 -11.40 -5.06 -28.80
N GLN A 334 -10.65 -3.97 -28.66
CA GLN A 334 -9.19 -3.95 -28.83
C GLN A 334 -8.47 -3.70 -27.50
N PRO A 335 -7.74 -4.69 -26.96
CA PRO A 335 -7.02 -4.55 -25.69
C PRO A 335 -6.02 -3.39 -25.64
N ALA A 336 -5.32 -3.12 -26.74
CA ALA A 336 -4.36 -2.02 -26.84
C ALA A 336 -5.04 -0.65 -26.69
N LEU A 337 -6.14 -0.42 -27.42
CA LEU A 337 -6.90 0.83 -27.33
C LEU A 337 -7.58 0.98 -25.96
N ARG A 338 -8.11 -0.11 -25.39
CA ARG A 338 -8.63 -0.11 -24.03
C ARG A 338 -7.57 0.28 -23.00
N PHE A 339 -6.38 -0.29 -23.11
CA PHE A 339 -5.25 0.05 -22.25
C PHE A 339 -4.91 1.55 -22.34
N ALA A 340 -4.79 2.06 -23.57
CA ALA A 340 -4.51 3.48 -23.80
C ALA A 340 -5.60 4.40 -23.25
N ALA A 341 -6.88 4.06 -23.47
CA ALA A 341 -8.02 4.81 -22.95
C ALA A 341 -8.02 4.86 -21.42
N ARG A 342 -7.77 3.72 -20.75
CA ARG A 342 -7.68 3.67 -19.28
C ARG A 342 -6.54 4.52 -18.75
N ARG A 343 -5.38 4.54 -19.42
CA ARG A 343 -4.25 5.41 -19.05
C ARG A 343 -4.59 6.89 -19.20
N ALA A 344 -5.29 7.26 -20.28
CA ALA A 344 -5.77 8.64 -20.47
C ALA A 344 -6.77 9.06 -19.38
N LEU A 345 -7.66 8.14 -18.96
CA LEU A 345 -8.60 8.38 -17.86
C LEU A 345 -7.91 8.49 -16.50
N GLU A 346 -6.93 7.64 -16.22
CA GLU A 346 -6.12 7.72 -15.00
C GLU A 346 -5.36 9.06 -14.93
N ALA A 347 -4.78 9.52 -16.04
CA ALA A 347 -4.12 10.82 -16.12
C ALA A 347 -5.11 11.98 -15.89
N ALA A 348 -6.30 11.91 -16.50
CA ALA A 348 -7.35 12.89 -16.30
C ALA A 348 -7.84 12.90 -14.83
N LYS A 349 -7.99 11.74 -14.18
CA LYS A 349 -8.33 11.61 -12.75
C LYS A 349 -7.32 12.32 -11.86
N VAL A 350 -6.02 12.13 -12.15
CA VAL A 350 -4.94 12.82 -11.42
C VAL A 350 -5.02 14.33 -11.65
N GLU A 351 -5.19 14.79 -12.89
CA GLU A 351 -5.31 16.21 -13.21
C GLU A 351 -6.53 16.87 -12.52
N LEU A 352 -7.69 16.21 -12.56
CA LEU A 352 -8.93 16.64 -11.91
C LEU A 352 -8.86 16.65 -10.39
N SER A 353 -7.84 16.05 -9.78
CA SER A 353 -7.61 16.19 -8.33
C SER A 353 -7.21 17.62 -7.96
N VAL A 354 -6.64 18.38 -8.91
CA VAL A 354 -6.20 19.78 -8.75
C VAL A 354 -6.98 20.76 -9.62
N ARG A 355 -7.39 20.36 -10.84
CA ARG A 355 -8.12 21.21 -11.80
C ARG A 355 -9.63 20.95 -11.81
N ARG A 356 -10.41 21.85 -12.42
CA ARG A 356 -11.87 21.72 -12.55
C ARG A 356 -12.29 20.92 -13.78
N ASP A 357 -11.43 20.86 -14.78
CA ASP A 357 -11.64 20.19 -16.05
C ASP A 357 -10.33 19.61 -16.57
N ALA A 358 -10.44 18.55 -17.35
CA ALA A 358 -9.35 17.89 -18.04
C ALA A 358 -9.83 17.40 -19.43
N LEU A 359 -8.89 17.06 -20.29
CA LEU A 359 -9.18 16.53 -21.62
C LEU A 359 -8.64 15.10 -21.73
N VAL A 360 -9.54 14.13 -21.90
CA VAL A 360 -9.18 12.74 -22.17
C VAL A 360 -8.81 12.64 -23.64
N ARG A 361 -7.52 12.44 -23.94
CA ARG A 361 -7.00 12.30 -25.30
C ARG A 361 -6.78 10.82 -25.61
N LEU A 362 -7.48 10.32 -26.63
CA LEU A 362 -7.39 8.93 -27.07
C LEU A 362 -6.45 8.85 -28.28
N PRO A 363 -5.40 8.01 -28.23
CA PRO A 363 -4.53 7.76 -29.37
C PRO A 363 -5.25 6.77 -30.32
N VAL A 364 -6.18 7.30 -31.11
CA VAL A 364 -6.81 6.55 -32.20
C VAL A 364 -6.04 6.84 -33.48
N GLY A 365 -5.13 5.94 -33.85
CA GLY A 365 -4.43 6.01 -35.13
C GLY A 365 -5.39 5.80 -36.31
N ALA A 366 -5.05 6.35 -37.49
CA ALA A 366 -5.82 6.16 -38.72
C ALA A 366 -6.04 4.68 -39.07
N ASP A 367 -5.08 3.81 -38.74
CA ASP A 367 -5.13 2.38 -39.01
C ASP A 367 -5.93 1.58 -37.97
N ALA A 368 -6.10 2.10 -36.74
CA ALA A 368 -6.74 1.37 -35.63
C ALA A 368 -8.26 1.21 -35.81
N LEU A 369 -8.86 1.96 -36.73
CA LEU A 369 -10.30 1.98 -36.93
C LEU A 369 -10.74 1.67 -38.38
N SER A 370 -9.82 1.48 -39.34
CA SER A 370 -10.18 1.42 -40.77
C SER A 370 -11.17 2.55 -41.18
N LEU A 371 -11.10 3.69 -40.50
CA LEU A 371 -11.97 4.84 -40.75
C LEU A 371 -11.29 5.70 -41.81
N SER A 372 -11.99 5.91 -42.91
CA SER A 372 -11.50 6.53 -44.15
C SER A 372 -11.20 8.03 -44.07
N GLU A 373 -11.09 8.60 -42.87
CA GLU A 373 -10.77 10.01 -42.69
C GLU A 373 -9.71 10.16 -41.59
N SER A 374 -8.77 11.07 -41.83
CA SER A 374 -7.70 11.47 -40.89
C SER A 374 -8.27 11.64 -39.49
N CYS A 375 -8.12 10.63 -38.63
CA CYS A 375 -8.49 10.72 -37.23
C CYS A 375 -7.47 11.61 -36.54
N ALA A 376 -7.75 12.91 -36.50
CA ALA A 376 -7.19 13.77 -35.46
C ALA A 376 -7.52 13.12 -34.10
N ALA A 377 -6.55 13.10 -33.19
CA ALA A 377 -6.68 12.48 -31.86
C ALA A 377 -8.06 12.79 -31.23
N VAL A 378 -8.88 11.76 -31.01
CA VAL A 378 -10.21 11.92 -30.42
C VAL A 378 -10.05 12.38 -28.99
N SER A 379 -10.76 13.44 -28.62
CA SER A 379 -10.64 14.01 -27.30
C SER A 379 -12.01 14.31 -26.70
N VAL A 380 -12.21 13.91 -25.44
CA VAL A 380 -13.46 14.14 -24.70
C VAL A 380 -13.14 14.97 -23.46
N ARG A 381 -13.89 16.05 -23.24
CA ARG A 381 -13.75 16.89 -22.04
C ARG A 381 -14.44 16.21 -20.86
N ILE A 382 -13.78 16.20 -19.72
CA ILE A 382 -14.32 15.71 -18.45
C ILE A 382 -14.20 16.80 -17.38
N SER A 383 -15.21 16.96 -16.53
CA SER A 383 -15.19 17.88 -15.41
C SER A 383 -14.92 17.18 -14.08
N ARG A 384 -14.54 17.94 -13.06
CA ARG A 384 -14.44 17.43 -11.69
C ARG A 384 -15.79 16.94 -11.17
N ALA A 385 -16.89 17.56 -11.58
CA ALA A 385 -18.23 17.11 -11.19
C ALA A 385 -18.53 15.71 -11.74
N ASP A 386 -18.08 15.39 -12.97
CA ASP A 386 -18.19 14.04 -13.53
C ASP A 386 -17.35 13.03 -12.73
N LEU A 387 -16.13 13.41 -12.35
CA LEU A 387 -15.27 12.58 -11.49
C LEU A 387 -15.90 12.35 -10.12
N ASP A 388 -16.40 13.40 -9.46
CA ASP A 388 -17.01 13.31 -8.14
C ASP A 388 -18.27 12.43 -8.21
N ALA A 389 -19.10 12.57 -9.25
CA ALA A 389 -20.26 11.72 -9.48
C ALA A 389 -19.88 10.24 -9.72
N ALA A 390 -18.83 9.99 -10.50
CA ALA A 390 -18.32 8.64 -10.74
C ALA A 390 -17.71 8.02 -9.47
N ALA A 391 -17.05 8.83 -8.63
CA ALA A 391 -16.38 8.39 -7.42
C ALA A 391 -17.30 8.23 -6.22
N GLU A 392 -18.47 8.88 -6.18
CA GLU A 392 -19.38 8.91 -5.02
C GLU A 392 -19.68 7.51 -4.42
N PRO A 393 -20.06 6.48 -5.21
CA PRO A 393 -20.32 5.14 -4.67
C PRO A 393 -19.06 4.48 -4.07
N ILE A 394 -17.89 4.81 -4.61
CA ILE A 394 -16.59 4.30 -4.15
C ILE A 394 -16.21 4.99 -2.84
N LEU A 395 -16.41 6.31 -2.74
CA LEU A 395 -16.16 7.06 -1.51
C LEU A 395 -17.08 6.61 -0.37
N ALA A 396 -18.34 6.30 -0.65
CA ALA A 396 -19.25 5.75 0.35
C ALA A 396 -18.73 4.43 0.94
N ARG A 397 -18.13 3.56 0.11
CA ARG A 397 -17.53 2.28 0.55
C ARG A 397 -16.29 2.48 1.43
N LEU A 398 -15.52 3.55 1.26
CA LEU A 398 -14.33 3.85 2.09
C LEU A 398 -14.66 4.05 3.57
N LYS A 399 -15.89 4.44 3.90
CA LYS A 399 -16.31 4.68 5.29
C LYS A 399 -16.22 3.42 6.15
N ARG A 400 -16.62 2.26 5.61
CA ARG A 400 -16.69 0.99 6.35
C ARG A 400 -15.36 0.60 7.00
N PRO A 401 -14.23 0.43 6.26
CA PRO A 401 -12.97 0.02 6.89
C PRO A 401 -12.44 1.08 7.88
N ILE A 402 -12.77 2.36 7.70
CA ILE A 402 -12.40 3.41 8.67
C ILE A 402 -13.12 3.19 10.00
N TYR A 403 -14.44 2.95 9.95
CA TYR A 403 -15.24 2.71 11.16
C TYR A 403 -14.87 1.40 11.85
N GLU A 404 -14.69 0.32 11.09
CA GLU A 404 -14.29 -0.98 11.62
C GLU A 404 -12.94 -0.89 12.37
N ALA A 405 -11.93 -0.25 11.76
CA ALA A 405 -10.63 -0.07 12.40
C ALA A 405 -10.73 0.79 13.67
N ALA A 406 -11.49 1.90 13.61
CA ALA A 406 -11.68 2.78 14.76
C ALA A 406 -12.38 2.08 15.92
N LEU A 407 -13.47 1.35 15.65
CA LEU A 407 -14.20 0.57 16.67
C LEU A 407 -13.32 -0.48 17.33
N ASN A 408 -12.59 -1.25 16.52
CA ASN A 408 -11.72 -2.32 17.02
C ASN A 408 -10.55 -1.78 17.86
N ALA A 409 -10.09 -0.56 17.57
CA ALA A 409 -9.07 0.13 18.36
C ALA A 409 -9.62 0.94 19.55
N GLN A 410 -10.94 0.99 19.72
CA GLN A 410 -11.61 1.90 20.66
C GLN A 410 -11.19 3.37 20.43
N LEU A 411 -11.00 3.77 19.16
CA LEU A 411 -10.66 5.13 18.74
C LEU A 411 -11.93 5.98 18.64
N THR A 412 -11.89 7.18 19.22
CA THR A 412 -12.95 8.18 19.06
C THR A 412 -12.73 8.98 17.77
N LEU A 413 -13.62 8.82 16.80
CA LEU A 413 -13.69 9.69 15.63
C LEU A 413 -14.48 10.95 15.98
N SER A 414 -13.84 12.13 15.99
CA SER A 414 -14.46 13.40 16.40
C SER A 414 -15.14 14.17 15.25
N GLY A 415 -15.09 13.61 14.04
CA GLY A 415 -15.61 14.20 12.81
C GLY A 415 -17.14 14.26 12.66
N GLU A 416 -17.61 14.94 11.61
CA GLU A 416 -19.03 15.08 11.31
C GLU A 416 -19.61 13.85 10.58
N ARG A 417 -20.90 13.57 10.87
CA ARG A 417 -21.69 12.40 10.47
C ARG A 417 -21.78 12.14 8.96
N ASP A 418 -21.67 13.20 8.16
CA ASP A 418 -21.74 13.17 6.72
C ASP A 418 -21.32 14.53 6.19
N GLY A 419 -20.71 14.56 5.01
CA GLY A 419 -20.47 15.78 4.24
C GLY A 419 -21.78 16.46 3.83
N ARG A 420 -22.56 17.03 4.75
CA ARG A 420 -23.67 17.97 4.47
C ARG A 420 -23.17 19.35 4.01
N ARG A 421 -22.02 19.36 3.34
CA ARG A 421 -21.53 20.37 2.39
C ARG A 421 -20.95 19.74 1.11
N ALA A 422 -21.30 18.49 0.79
CA ALA A 422 -21.28 17.94 -0.57
C ALA A 422 -22.62 18.22 -1.30
N GLY A 423 -23.35 19.25 -0.86
CA GLY A 423 -24.63 19.70 -1.40
C GLY A 423 -24.68 21.22 -1.49
N ALA A 424 -23.74 21.81 -2.24
CA ALA A 424 -23.86 23.12 -2.88
C ALA A 424 -22.84 23.19 -4.02
N PHE A 425 -22.92 22.23 -4.94
CA PHE A 425 -22.30 22.34 -6.25
C PHE A 425 -23.31 23.06 -7.16
N GLY A 426 -23.24 24.39 -7.24
CA GLY A 426 -24.12 25.20 -8.09
C GLY A 426 -24.43 26.58 -7.52
N GLU A 427 -23.82 27.59 -8.16
CA GLU A 427 -24.29 28.97 -8.35
C GLU A 427 -24.64 29.86 -7.15
N GLY A 428 -23.81 30.90 -6.98
CA GLY A 428 -24.27 32.15 -6.39
C GLY A 428 -25.18 32.90 -7.36
N GLY A 429 -26.36 33.28 -6.85
CA GLY A 429 -27.06 34.51 -7.21
C GLY A 429 -27.79 34.56 -8.56
N ALA A 430 -29.08 34.23 -8.56
CA ALA A 430 -30.12 35.03 -9.22
C ALA A 430 -31.52 34.63 -8.71
N GLY A 431 -32.37 35.62 -8.48
CA GLY A 431 -33.64 35.50 -7.76
C GLY A 431 -34.70 34.60 -8.40
N ALA A 432 -35.53 34.02 -7.54
CA ALA A 432 -36.79 33.38 -7.91
C ALA A 432 -37.81 34.39 -8.45
N PRO A 433 -38.70 33.94 -9.35
CA PRO A 433 -40.10 34.34 -9.26
C PRO A 433 -41.02 33.13 -9.05
N ALA A 434 -42.05 33.37 -8.26
CA ALA A 434 -43.05 32.42 -7.81
C ALA A 434 -44.05 31.96 -8.91
N ARG A 435 -44.71 30.82 -8.62
CA ARG A 435 -46.04 30.27 -9.04
C ARG A 435 -45.88 28.77 -9.32
N GLY A 436 -46.76 27.83 -8.96
CA GLY A 436 -48.10 27.82 -8.37
C GLY A 436 -48.61 26.36 -8.35
N ASN A 437 -49.63 26.11 -7.53
CA ASN A 437 -50.26 24.81 -7.19
C ASN A 437 -50.56 23.83 -8.35
N GLY A 438 -50.56 22.53 -8.00
CA GLY A 438 -51.27 21.50 -8.77
C GLY A 438 -51.17 20.10 -8.15
N ALA A 439 -52.21 19.70 -7.41
CA ALA A 439 -52.36 18.37 -6.81
C ALA A 439 -52.67 17.28 -7.85
N ALA A 440 -52.20 16.05 -7.64
CA ALA A 440 -52.96 14.86 -8.00
C ALA A 440 -52.51 13.63 -7.21
N ARG A 441 -53.51 12.95 -6.64
CA ARG A 441 -53.45 11.77 -5.78
C ARG A 441 -53.84 10.56 -6.62
N ALA A 442 -53.13 9.44 -6.52
CA ALA A 442 -53.64 8.17 -7.05
C ALA A 442 -53.25 7.00 -6.12
N ARG A 443 -54.29 6.25 -5.74
CA ARG A 443 -54.31 5.10 -4.84
C ARG A 443 -53.96 3.81 -5.57
N ARG A 444 -53.31 2.87 -4.89
CA ARG A 444 -53.49 1.40 -4.99
C ARG A 444 -53.22 0.86 -3.58
N GLY A 445 -54.02 0.01 -2.94
CA GLY A 445 -54.91 -1.02 -3.43
C GLY A 445 -54.47 -2.34 -2.79
N ALA A 446 -54.99 -2.63 -1.61
CA ALA A 446 -54.70 -3.83 -0.83
C ALA A 446 -55.41 -5.06 -1.42
N VAL A 447 -54.73 -6.21 -1.43
CA VAL A 447 -55.34 -7.54 -1.56
C VAL A 447 -54.59 -8.46 -0.60
N GLY A 448 -55.33 -9.08 0.33
CA GLY A 448 -54.82 -10.09 1.25
C GLY A 448 -55.07 -11.51 0.74
N ALA A 449 -54.37 -12.48 1.31
CA ALA A 449 -54.88 -13.84 1.50
C ALA A 449 -54.03 -14.61 2.52
N SER A 450 -54.74 -15.37 3.34
CA SER A 450 -54.33 -16.14 4.51
C SER A 450 -53.67 -17.49 4.21
N GLY A 451 -52.67 -17.82 5.03
CA GLY A 451 -52.36 -19.11 5.68
C GLY A 451 -52.71 -20.45 5.04
N ARG A 452 -51.68 -21.30 4.92
CA ARG A 452 -51.76 -22.73 5.27
C ARG A 452 -50.38 -23.28 5.69
N SER A 453 -50.40 -24.03 6.78
CA SER A 453 -49.28 -24.74 7.41
C SER A 453 -49.03 -26.09 6.73
N GLY A 454 -47.76 -26.52 6.70
CA GLY A 454 -47.34 -27.86 6.29
C GLY A 454 -45.84 -28.03 6.52
N GLY A 455 -45.47 -28.91 7.44
CA GLY A 455 -44.08 -29.16 7.84
C GLY A 455 -43.26 -29.92 6.79
N GLY A 456 -41.94 -29.76 6.85
CA GLY A 456 -40.99 -30.50 6.02
C GLY A 456 -39.56 -30.00 6.16
N GLN A 457 -38.79 -30.69 7.00
CA GLN A 457 -37.33 -30.91 7.00
C GLN A 457 -36.37 -29.79 6.57
N LYS A 458 -35.51 -29.41 7.54
CA LYS A 458 -34.24 -28.69 7.38
C LYS A 458 -33.39 -29.29 6.25
N GLN A 459 -33.07 -28.46 5.24
CA GLN A 459 -31.80 -28.55 4.54
C GLN A 459 -31.01 -27.26 4.81
N VAL A 460 -29.90 -27.41 5.52
CA VAL A 460 -28.91 -26.35 5.76
C VAL A 460 -28.05 -26.27 4.49
N GLY A 461 -28.42 -25.36 3.58
CA GLY A 461 -27.60 -24.96 2.45
C GLY A 461 -27.23 -23.48 2.61
N GLY A 462 -26.14 -23.21 3.34
CA GLY A 462 -25.61 -21.86 3.50
C GLY A 462 -25.02 -21.37 2.17
N ARG A 463 -25.80 -20.63 1.38
CA ARG A 463 -25.26 -19.68 0.42
C ARG A 463 -25.00 -18.39 1.17
N SER A 464 -23.74 -18.10 1.47
CA SER A 464 -23.28 -16.77 1.85
C SER A 464 -23.46 -15.85 0.63
N SER A 465 -24.62 -15.21 0.50
CA SER A 465 -24.79 -14.08 -0.43
C SER A 465 -24.09 -12.87 0.17
N GLU A 466 -23.18 -12.26 -0.58
CA GLU A 466 -22.59 -10.96 -0.22
C GLU A 466 -23.71 -9.95 0.07
N PRO A 467 -23.60 -9.15 1.15
CA PRO A 467 -24.62 -8.17 1.51
C PRO A 467 -24.78 -7.12 0.39
N SER A 468 -26.02 -6.69 0.14
CA SER A 468 -26.29 -5.68 -0.87
C SER A 468 -25.64 -4.34 -0.49
N PRO A 469 -25.33 -3.43 -1.45
CA PRO A 469 -24.79 -2.12 -1.14
C PRO A 469 -25.64 -1.31 -0.13
N GLY A 470 -26.97 -1.48 -0.14
CA GLY A 470 -27.88 -0.85 0.82
C GLY A 470 -27.89 -1.50 2.21
N ASP A 471 -27.49 -2.76 2.33
CA ASP A 471 -27.30 -3.43 3.62
C ASP A 471 -25.94 -3.07 4.22
N MET A 472 -24.90 -2.96 3.38
CA MET A 472 -23.58 -2.48 3.80
C MET A 472 -23.58 -1.02 4.25
N ALA A 473 -24.39 -0.15 3.63
CA ALA A 473 -24.55 1.24 4.06
C ALA A 473 -25.19 1.31 5.46
N ARG A 474 -26.25 0.54 5.72
CA ARG A 474 -26.95 0.51 7.02
C ARG A 474 -26.13 -0.10 8.16
N THR A 475 -25.26 -1.08 7.87
CA THR A 475 -24.32 -1.60 8.88
C THR A 475 -23.24 -0.57 9.24
N SER A 476 -22.72 0.17 8.24
CA SER A 476 -21.71 1.21 8.48
C SER A 476 -22.23 2.41 9.29
N GLU A 477 -23.52 2.75 9.16
CA GLU A 477 -24.16 3.82 9.95
C GLU A 477 -24.26 3.47 11.44
N GLY A 478 -24.58 2.22 11.77
CA GLY A 478 -24.64 1.75 13.15
C GLY A 478 -23.26 1.64 13.82
N GLU A 479 -22.22 1.38 13.03
CA GLU A 479 -20.83 1.30 13.49
C GLU A 479 -20.25 2.68 13.83
N PHE A 480 -20.52 3.70 13.01
CA PHE A 480 -20.09 5.07 13.30
C PHE A 480 -20.67 5.63 14.60
N GLU A 481 -21.99 5.46 14.83
CA GLU A 481 -22.63 5.90 16.07
C GLU A 481 -22.08 5.17 17.30
N ARG A 482 -21.72 3.88 17.16
CA ARG A 482 -21.07 3.13 18.23
C ARG A 482 -19.67 3.65 18.53
N SER A 483 -18.89 4.06 17.53
CA SER A 483 -17.55 4.64 17.73
C SER A 483 -17.62 5.99 18.42
N ARG A 484 -18.55 6.87 18.01
CA ARG A 484 -18.76 8.18 18.66
C ARG A 484 -19.32 8.07 20.07
N ALA A 485 -20.14 7.06 20.34
CA ALA A 485 -20.73 6.83 21.65
C ALA A 485 -19.78 6.13 22.63
N LEU A 486 -18.52 5.86 22.25
CA LEU A 486 -17.51 5.30 23.16
C LEU A 486 -17.21 6.30 24.29
N PRO A 487 -17.64 6.05 25.54
CA PRO A 487 -17.50 7.00 26.64
C PRO A 487 -16.03 7.21 27.09
N THR A 488 -15.12 6.34 26.67
CA THR A 488 -13.70 6.26 27.06
C THR A 488 -12.79 5.89 25.89
N GLY A 489 -13.13 6.31 24.67
CA GLY A 489 -12.32 6.01 23.49
C GLY A 489 -11.01 6.80 23.46
N ARG A 490 -9.95 6.20 22.91
CA ARG A 490 -8.64 6.83 22.72
C ARG A 490 -8.78 8.08 21.82
N PRO A 491 -8.11 9.20 22.11
CA PRO A 491 -8.07 10.35 21.21
C PRO A 491 -7.24 10.02 19.96
N LEU A 492 -7.46 10.75 18.87
CA LEU A 492 -6.66 10.66 17.65
C LEU A 492 -5.68 11.83 17.57
N ASP A 493 -4.38 11.56 17.51
CA ASP A 493 -3.33 12.60 17.46
C ASP A 493 -2.92 12.96 16.01
N ALA A 494 -3.01 12.00 15.10
CA ALA A 494 -2.64 12.22 13.70
C ALA A 494 -3.40 11.34 12.72
N LEU A 495 -3.85 11.96 11.62
CA LEU A 495 -4.31 11.25 10.42
C LEU A 495 -3.19 11.24 9.38
N VAL A 496 -2.80 10.04 8.97
CA VAL A 496 -1.82 9.77 7.93
C VAL A 496 -2.54 9.12 6.75
N MET A 497 -2.29 9.62 5.55
CA MET A 497 -2.82 9.02 4.32
C MET A 497 -1.69 8.64 3.39
N VAL A 498 -1.79 7.46 2.79
CA VAL A 498 -0.84 6.95 1.79
C VAL A 498 -1.59 6.34 0.60
N GLY A 499 -0.85 6.04 -0.47
CA GLY A 499 -1.41 5.48 -1.69
C GLY A 499 -1.92 6.54 -2.67
N GLY A 500 -1.87 6.24 -3.97
CA GLY A 500 -2.12 7.23 -5.03
C GLY A 500 -3.52 7.83 -5.01
N MET A 501 -4.55 7.05 -4.64
CA MET A 501 -5.92 7.55 -4.60
C MET A 501 -6.14 8.52 -3.42
N SER A 502 -5.30 8.49 -2.38
CA SER A 502 -5.30 9.54 -1.34
C SER A 502 -5.00 10.95 -1.89
N LYS A 503 -4.44 11.06 -3.11
CA LYS A 503 -4.26 12.35 -3.80
C LYS A 503 -5.56 12.94 -4.36
N MET A 504 -6.67 12.20 -4.38
CA MET A 504 -7.99 12.75 -4.75
C MET A 504 -8.57 13.65 -3.66
N LEU A 505 -9.13 14.80 -4.05
CA LEU A 505 -9.69 15.76 -3.10
C LEU A 505 -10.86 15.18 -2.30
N GLY A 506 -11.76 14.45 -2.96
CA GLY A 506 -12.92 13.81 -2.31
C GLY A 506 -12.49 12.83 -1.22
N VAL A 507 -11.46 12.02 -1.48
CA VAL A 507 -10.92 11.04 -0.53
C VAL A 507 -10.32 11.73 0.69
N ARG A 508 -9.47 12.76 0.51
CA ARG A 508 -8.89 13.50 1.63
C ARG A 508 -9.94 14.21 2.48
N LYS A 509 -10.89 14.86 1.83
CA LYS A 509 -11.98 15.56 2.52
C LYS A 509 -12.81 14.59 3.34
N LEU A 510 -13.17 13.44 2.77
CA LEU A 510 -13.88 12.39 3.49
C LEU A 510 -13.10 11.94 4.72
N ALA A 511 -11.82 11.56 4.54
CA ALA A 511 -10.98 11.08 5.64
C ALA A 511 -10.81 12.13 6.75
N ALA A 512 -10.47 13.36 6.41
CA ALA A 512 -10.31 14.45 7.39
C ALA A 512 -11.63 14.77 8.11
N ASN A 513 -12.75 14.80 7.38
CA ASN A 513 -14.07 15.06 7.95
C ASN A 513 -14.50 13.97 8.92
N LEU A 514 -14.17 12.70 8.66
CA LEU A 514 -14.49 11.59 9.57
C LEU A 514 -13.56 11.55 10.77
N ALA A 515 -12.26 11.78 10.54
CA ALA A 515 -11.26 11.76 11.59
C ALA A 515 -11.37 12.95 12.55
N GLY A 516 -11.87 14.10 12.07
CA GLY A 516 -11.90 15.35 12.81
C GLY A 516 -10.54 16.04 12.95
N VAL A 517 -9.53 15.55 12.23
CA VAL A 517 -8.17 16.11 12.18
C VAL A 517 -7.68 16.19 10.74
N ASP A 518 -6.85 17.18 10.44
CA ASP A 518 -6.26 17.34 9.11
C ASP A 518 -5.24 16.23 8.80
N VAL A 519 -5.17 15.87 7.51
CA VAL A 519 -4.18 14.91 7.00
C VAL A 519 -2.78 15.49 7.13
N ARG A 520 -1.87 14.75 7.78
CA ARG A 520 -0.44 15.08 7.87
C ARG A 520 0.21 15.02 6.48
N ARG A 521 1.08 16.00 6.18
CA ARG A 521 1.71 16.19 4.86
C ARG A 521 3.24 16.22 4.89
N THR A 522 3.85 15.65 5.93
CA THR A 522 5.31 15.71 6.15
C THR A 522 6.10 14.81 5.20
N VAL A 523 5.47 13.77 4.66
CA VAL A 523 6.07 12.84 3.70
C VAL A 523 5.13 12.70 2.49
N ASP A 524 5.68 12.59 1.28
CA ASP A 524 4.85 12.33 0.10
C ASP A 524 4.14 10.97 0.28
N PRO A 525 2.80 10.90 0.16
CA PRO A 525 2.04 9.66 0.31
C PRO A 525 2.41 8.55 -0.69
N MET A 526 3.13 8.88 -1.77
CA MET A 526 3.66 7.92 -2.75
C MET A 526 5.03 7.36 -2.39
N GLU A 527 5.75 7.98 -1.45
CA GLU A 527 7.09 7.57 -1.04
C GLU A 527 7.14 7.05 0.39
N ALA A 528 6.17 7.42 1.23
CA ALA A 528 6.15 7.11 2.65
C ALA A 528 6.31 5.60 2.94
N VAL A 529 5.66 4.75 2.14
CA VAL A 529 5.73 3.29 2.31
C VAL A 529 7.15 2.77 2.05
N ALA A 530 7.78 3.15 0.93
CA ALA A 530 9.15 2.73 0.61
C ALA A 530 10.18 3.29 1.60
N ARG A 531 10.02 4.56 2.03
CA ARG A 531 10.88 5.18 3.04
C ARG A 531 10.81 4.46 4.38
N GLY A 532 9.61 4.12 4.82
CA GLY A 532 9.39 3.36 6.05
C GLY A 532 9.98 1.96 6.00
N ALA A 533 9.84 1.28 4.85
CA ALA A 533 10.47 0.00 4.63
C ALA A 533 12.01 0.10 4.68
N ALA A 534 12.61 1.17 4.15
CA ALA A 534 14.05 1.38 4.19
C ALA A 534 14.55 1.64 5.62
N LEU A 535 13.78 2.42 6.41
CA LEU A 535 14.03 2.58 7.85
C LEU A 535 13.97 1.25 8.58
N GLN A 536 12.95 0.43 8.32
CA GLN A 536 12.83 -0.90 8.92
C GLN A 536 14.02 -1.79 8.54
N ALA A 537 14.46 -1.77 7.28
CA ALA A 537 15.64 -2.49 6.83
C ALA A 537 16.89 -2.05 7.60
N ALA A 538 17.06 -0.73 7.79
CA ALA A 538 18.18 -0.17 8.53
C ALA A 538 18.16 -0.58 10.01
N VAL A 539 16.99 -0.59 10.65
CA VAL A 539 16.82 -1.02 12.05
C VAL A 539 17.19 -2.49 12.23
N VAL A 540 16.69 -3.35 11.33
CA VAL A 540 16.96 -4.80 11.39
C VAL A 540 18.45 -5.11 11.28
N GLU A 541 19.18 -4.34 10.47
CA GLU A 541 20.62 -4.52 10.25
C GLU A 541 21.48 -3.71 11.25
N GLY A 542 20.86 -3.07 12.25
CA GLY A 542 21.56 -2.27 13.26
C GLY A 542 22.20 -0.98 12.72
N LEU A 543 21.78 -0.52 11.53
CA LEU A 543 22.24 0.73 10.90
C LEU A 543 21.48 1.94 11.41
N ALA A 544 20.27 1.72 11.93
CA ALA A 544 19.44 2.70 12.61
C ALA A 544 19.11 2.18 14.02
N THR A 545 19.19 3.05 15.03
CA THR A 545 18.94 2.71 16.45
C THR A 545 17.81 3.56 17.03
N GLY A 546 17.10 3.06 18.04
CA GLY A 546 16.05 3.83 18.73
C GLY A 546 14.66 3.76 18.09
N LEU A 547 14.42 2.77 17.23
CA LEU A 547 13.12 2.43 16.68
C LEU A 547 12.91 0.92 16.83
N ALA A 548 11.79 0.52 17.41
CA ALA A 548 11.35 -0.87 17.46
C ALA A 548 9.92 -0.95 16.90
N VAL A 549 9.66 -1.94 16.05
CA VAL A 549 8.31 -2.26 15.60
C VAL A 549 7.92 -3.56 16.27
N GLU A 550 6.89 -3.52 17.10
CA GLU A 550 6.31 -4.72 17.68
C GLU A 550 5.01 -5.04 16.96
N ASP A 551 4.85 -6.31 16.60
CA ASP A 551 3.53 -6.80 16.23
C ASP A 551 2.61 -6.88 17.47
N SER A 552 1.31 -7.09 17.24
CA SER A 552 0.32 -7.10 18.32
C SER A 552 0.57 -8.20 19.35
N TRP A 553 1.18 -9.32 18.96
CA TRP A 553 1.51 -10.43 19.86
C TRP A 553 2.73 -10.13 20.73
N GLN A 554 3.78 -9.55 20.13
CA GLN A 554 4.96 -9.07 20.83
C GLN A 554 4.58 -8.00 21.85
N ALA A 555 3.73 -7.05 21.45
CA ALA A 555 3.22 -6.01 22.35
C ALA A 555 2.39 -6.61 23.50
N GLN A 556 1.51 -7.58 23.22
CA GLN A 556 0.73 -8.27 24.26
C GLN A 556 1.62 -9.03 25.24
N LEU A 557 2.64 -9.73 24.75
CA LEU A 557 3.62 -10.43 25.58
C LEU A 557 4.40 -9.45 26.46
N ARG A 558 4.87 -8.34 25.90
CA ARG A 558 5.58 -7.29 26.64
C ARG A 558 4.69 -6.65 27.70
N LEU A 559 3.44 -6.31 27.37
CA LEU A 559 2.47 -5.77 28.31
C LEU A 559 2.14 -6.78 29.43
N ALA A 560 1.97 -8.05 29.09
CA ALA A 560 1.79 -9.12 30.06
C ALA A 560 3.00 -9.25 30.99
N TYR A 561 4.21 -9.18 30.43
CA TYR A 561 5.47 -9.23 31.19
C TYR A 561 5.61 -8.02 32.13
N ALA A 562 5.43 -6.80 31.62
CA ALA A 562 5.48 -5.58 32.42
C ALA A 562 4.40 -5.54 33.53
N LYS A 563 3.22 -6.13 33.27
CA LYS A 563 2.19 -6.30 34.30
C LYS A 563 2.67 -7.28 35.38
N LEU A 564 3.26 -8.41 34.99
CA LEU A 564 3.82 -9.39 35.91
C LEU A 564 4.94 -8.79 36.77
N GLU A 565 5.84 -8.00 36.18
CA GLU A 565 6.91 -7.31 36.91
C GLU A 565 6.35 -6.34 37.96
N ARG A 566 5.33 -5.55 37.60
CA ARG A 566 4.67 -4.64 38.55
C ARG A 566 3.98 -5.41 39.69
N GLU A 567 3.33 -6.52 39.38
CA GLU A 567 2.71 -7.39 40.40
C GLU A 567 3.76 -8.03 41.31
N LEU A 568 4.93 -8.43 40.77
CA LEU A 568 6.04 -8.98 41.52
C LEU A 568 6.64 -7.93 42.46
N ALA A 569 6.95 -6.74 41.94
CA ALA A 569 7.49 -5.62 42.71
C ALA A 569 6.52 -5.19 43.83
N ALA A 570 5.20 -5.16 43.55
CA ALA A 570 4.19 -4.88 44.56
C ALA A 570 4.12 -5.96 45.65
N ARG A 571 4.32 -7.24 45.30
CA ARG A 571 4.39 -8.35 46.27
C ARG A 571 5.64 -8.28 47.12
N GLU A 572 6.79 -7.98 46.52
CA GLU A 572 8.07 -7.82 47.22
C GLU A 572 8.02 -6.63 48.19
N ALA A 573 7.46 -5.50 47.78
CA ALA A 573 7.24 -4.34 48.64
C ALA A 573 6.37 -4.68 49.87
N ARG A 574 5.25 -5.40 49.65
CA ARG A 574 4.37 -5.86 50.75
C ARG A 574 5.08 -6.86 51.68
N ALA A 575 5.90 -7.74 51.13
CA ALA A 575 6.69 -8.70 51.91
C ALA A 575 7.80 -8.02 52.73
N ALA A 576 8.37 -6.92 52.23
CA ALA A 576 9.34 -6.09 52.95
C ALA A 576 8.67 -5.28 54.08
N GLU A 577 7.47 -4.76 53.88
CA GLU A 577 6.69 -4.06 54.91
C GLU A 577 6.24 -4.99 56.05
N GLY A 578 5.89 -6.25 55.74
CA GLY A 578 5.51 -7.26 56.74
C GLY A 578 6.67 -7.83 57.57
N ARG A 579 7.93 -7.48 57.27
CA ARG A 579 9.14 -7.95 57.98
C ARG A 579 9.77 -6.89 58.88
N ARG A 580 9.10 -5.77 59.17
CA ARG A 580 9.59 -4.84 60.20
C ARG A 580 9.56 -5.55 61.56
N PRO A 581 10.69 -5.70 62.27
CA PRO A 581 10.67 -6.29 63.60
C PRO A 581 9.81 -5.41 64.51
N SER A 582 8.82 -5.99 65.18
CA SER A 582 8.22 -5.37 66.35
C SER A 582 9.34 -5.20 67.39
N GLY A 583 9.71 -3.95 67.66
CA GLY A 583 10.72 -3.61 68.66
C GLY A 583 10.35 -4.03 70.07
#